data_AF-A0A6G3WYY5-F1
#
_entry.id   AF-A0A6G3WYY5-F1
#
_cell.length_a   1.000
_cell.length_b   1.000
_cell.length_c   1.000
_cell.angle_alpha   90.00
_cell.angle_beta   90.00
_cell.angle_gamma   90.00
#
_symmetry.space_group_name_H-M   'P 1'
#
loop_
_entity.id
_entity.type
_entity.pdbx_description
1 polymer ?
#
loop_
_entity_poly.entity_id
_entity_poly.type
_entity_poly.pdbx_seq_one_letter_code
_entity_poly.pdbx_strand_id
1 'polypeptide(L)'
;EWKSEISQAKAFVKSWKTNTPELKGEAPLPFDYDKELIGARTPCLEGQKNMVAAARTMGFRYDSSGVGNQVWPKKKDGVWDIPLQLVPMPGRAFETLSMDYNFMVNQSGTSTQGDPSQHEYWGNQMRDGLLQAFDRSYNGNRAPLIIGNHFES
;
A
#
# COMPACT_ATOMS: atom_id res chain seq x y z
N GLU A 1 6.26 14.82 -14.99
CA GLU A 1 4.97 14.11 -14.82
C GLU A 1 4.57 13.99 -13.36
N TRP A 2 5.22 13.17 -12.53
CA TRP A 2 4.87 13.00 -11.10
C TRP A 2 4.62 14.28 -10.30
N LYS A 3 5.44 15.34 -10.48
CA LYS A 3 5.18 16.63 -9.84
C LYS A 3 3.83 17.24 -10.22
N SER A 4 3.46 17.11 -11.50
CA SER A 4 2.15 17.54 -12.02
C SER A 4 1.03 16.70 -11.42
N GLU A 5 1.15 15.37 -11.42
CA GLU A 5 0.13 14.48 -10.85
C GLU A 5 -0.11 14.74 -9.36
N ILE A 6 0.95 14.88 -8.56
CA ILE A 6 0.84 15.22 -7.13
C ILE A 6 0.15 16.58 -6.97
N SER A 7 0.47 17.56 -7.82
CA SER A 7 -0.16 18.89 -7.79
C SER A 7 -1.64 18.82 -8.16
N GLN A 8 -2.00 17.98 -9.13
CA GLN A 8 -3.38 17.72 -9.55
C GLN A 8 -4.17 17.01 -8.45
N ALA A 9 -3.60 16.00 -7.78
CA ALA A 9 -4.24 15.34 -6.64
C ALA A 9 -4.53 16.34 -5.52
N LYS A 10 -3.56 17.22 -5.22
CA LYS A 10 -3.77 18.31 -4.26
C LYS A 10 -4.87 19.27 -4.69
N ALA A 11 -4.87 19.69 -5.95
CA ALA A 11 -5.90 20.59 -6.48
C ALA A 11 -7.29 19.93 -6.46
N PHE A 12 -7.38 18.64 -6.79
CA PHE A 12 -8.64 17.90 -6.79
C PHE A 12 -9.28 17.89 -5.40
N VAL A 13 -8.52 17.54 -4.36
CA VAL A 13 -9.03 17.52 -2.98
C VAL A 13 -9.29 18.92 -2.45
N LYS A 14 -8.41 19.90 -2.73
CA LYS A 14 -8.60 21.27 -2.22
C LYS A 14 -9.77 22.01 -2.88
N SER A 15 -10.04 21.70 -4.14
CA SER A 15 -11.11 22.33 -4.94
C SER A 15 -12.36 21.46 -5.06
N TRP A 16 -12.54 20.47 -4.19
CA TRP A 16 -13.61 19.47 -4.31
C TRP A 16 -15.01 20.10 -4.41
N LYS A 17 -15.31 21.18 -3.67
CA LYS A 17 -16.59 21.90 -3.76
C LYS A 17 -16.80 22.63 -5.09
N THR A 18 -15.72 23.07 -5.72
CA THR A 18 -15.77 23.67 -7.06
C THR A 18 -16.00 22.57 -8.10
N ASN A 19 -15.39 21.41 -7.91
CA ASN A 19 -15.51 20.25 -8.80
C ASN A 19 -16.87 19.53 -8.65
N THR A 20 -17.56 19.71 -7.52
CA THR A 20 -18.85 19.08 -7.22
C THR A 20 -19.82 20.11 -6.63
N PRO A 21 -20.47 20.93 -7.47
CA PRO A 21 -21.34 22.03 -7.04
C PRO A 21 -22.50 21.59 -6.13
N GLU A 22 -22.97 20.35 -6.27
CA GLU A 22 -24.06 19.76 -5.48
C GLU A 22 -23.71 19.68 -3.99
N LEU A 23 -22.43 19.58 -3.66
CA LEU A 23 -21.94 19.45 -2.28
C LEU A 23 -21.44 20.77 -1.69
N LYS A 24 -21.72 21.91 -2.32
CA LYS A 24 -21.21 23.21 -1.87
C LYS A 24 -21.61 23.56 -0.43
N GLY A 25 -22.80 23.11 0.00
CA GLY A 25 -23.37 23.33 1.33
C GLY A 25 -22.76 22.48 2.45
N GLU A 26 -21.99 21.44 2.12
CA GLU A 26 -21.38 20.54 3.09
C GLU A 26 -20.27 21.20 3.92
N ALA A 27 -19.91 20.63 5.06
CA ALA A 27 -18.78 21.12 5.84
C ALA A 27 -17.45 20.98 5.06
N PRO A 28 -16.46 21.87 5.24
CA PRO A 28 -15.10 21.66 4.73
C PRO A 28 -14.48 20.37 5.28
N LEU A 29 -13.54 19.79 4.54
CA LEU A 29 -12.76 18.64 5.02
C LEU A 29 -12.01 19.03 6.30
N PRO A 30 -11.97 18.16 7.33
CA PRO A 30 -11.39 18.49 8.63
C PRO A 30 -9.85 18.43 8.65
N PHE A 31 -9.21 18.61 7.49
CA PHE A 31 -7.77 18.49 7.32
C PHE A 31 -7.23 19.38 6.20
N ASP A 32 -5.94 19.70 6.30
CA ASP A 32 -5.21 20.45 5.28
C ASP A 32 -4.42 19.48 4.40
N TYR A 33 -4.90 19.27 3.17
CA TYR A 33 -4.30 18.31 2.28
C TYR A 33 -2.87 18.69 1.82
N ASP A 34 -2.44 19.95 1.97
CA ASP A 34 -1.03 20.31 1.75
C ASP A 34 -0.11 19.78 2.85
N LYS A 35 -0.64 19.52 4.05
CA LYS A 35 0.08 18.98 5.20
C LYS A 35 -0.13 17.49 5.38
N GLU A 36 -1.31 16.97 5.05
CA GLU A 36 -1.65 15.56 5.29
C GLU A 36 -1.25 14.63 4.12
N LEU A 37 -1.08 15.14 2.89
CA LEU A 37 -0.54 14.34 1.79
C LEU A 37 0.98 14.22 1.91
N ILE A 38 1.44 13.24 2.68
CA ILE A 38 2.85 13.05 3.04
C ILE A 38 3.47 11.72 2.59
N GLY A 39 2.72 10.88 1.88
CA GLY A 39 3.18 9.57 1.47
C GLY A 39 2.60 9.11 0.15
N ALA A 40 3.28 8.18 -0.50
CA ALA A 40 2.86 7.62 -1.78
C ALA A 40 3.07 6.11 -1.84
N ARG A 41 2.32 5.47 -2.73
CA ARG A 41 2.56 4.13 -3.27
C ARG A 41 2.22 4.19 -4.76
N THR A 42 3.12 3.78 -5.63
CA THR A 42 2.89 3.84 -7.06
C THR A 42 1.93 2.73 -7.51
N PRO A 43 1.15 2.97 -8.59
CA PRO A 43 0.36 1.93 -9.22
C PRO A 43 1.23 0.72 -9.58
N CYS A 44 0.72 -0.48 -9.30
CA CYS A 44 1.42 -1.75 -9.52
C CYS A 44 2.82 -1.87 -8.86
N LEU A 45 3.19 -0.96 -7.94
CA LEU A 45 4.53 -0.83 -7.36
C LEU A 45 5.63 -0.44 -8.37
N GLU A 46 5.24 0.10 -9.53
CA GLU A 46 6.17 0.44 -10.62
C GLU A 46 6.55 1.92 -10.64
N GLY A 47 7.67 2.28 -11.26
CA GLY A 47 8.06 3.70 -11.43
C GLY A 47 8.53 4.42 -10.16
N GLN A 48 8.75 3.70 -9.05
CA GLN A 48 9.14 4.22 -7.74
C GLN A 48 10.26 5.27 -7.80
N LYS A 49 11.34 5.01 -8.55
CA LYS A 49 12.51 5.91 -8.61
C LYS A 49 12.15 7.34 -9.02
N ASN A 50 11.33 7.47 -10.07
CA ASN A 50 10.90 8.78 -10.58
C ASN A 50 9.92 9.45 -9.62
N MET A 51 9.04 8.66 -9.00
CA MET A 51 8.10 9.15 -8.00
C MET A 51 8.84 9.71 -6.77
N VAL A 52 9.77 8.94 -6.18
CA VAL A 52 10.58 9.36 -5.03
C VAL A 52 11.40 10.62 -5.33
N ALA A 53 11.99 10.70 -6.53
CA ALA A 53 12.74 11.88 -6.97
C ALA A 53 11.89 13.15 -7.02
N ALA A 54 10.60 13.04 -7.36
CA ALA A 54 9.65 14.15 -7.30
C ALA A 54 9.20 14.42 -5.85
N ALA A 55 8.72 13.39 -5.16
CA ALA A 55 8.14 13.43 -3.82
C ALA A 55 9.08 14.06 -2.78
N ARG A 56 10.39 13.75 -2.84
CA ARG A 56 11.40 14.35 -1.94
C ARG A 56 11.49 15.88 -2.05
N THR A 57 11.15 16.44 -3.21
CA THR A 57 11.13 17.90 -3.44
C THR A 57 9.79 18.55 -3.09
N MET A 58 8.79 17.75 -2.72
CA MET A 58 7.40 18.18 -2.50
C MET A 58 6.91 17.91 -1.07
N GLY A 59 7.82 17.64 -0.14
CA GLY A 59 7.51 17.51 1.28
C GLY A 59 7.02 16.13 1.72
N PHE A 60 7.08 15.12 0.85
CA PHE A 60 6.69 13.75 1.22
C PHE A 60 7.67 13.17 2.24
N ARG A 61 7.12 12.47 3.23
CA ARG A 61 7.85 11.85 4.33
C ARG A 61 8.21 10.40 4.04
N TYR A 62 7.38 9.68 3.30
CA TYR A 62 7.59 8.26 3.03
C TYR A 62 7.09 7.82 1.65
N ASP A 63 7.61 6.69 1.19
CA ASP A 63 7.14 5.93 0.05
C ASP A 63 6.91 4.47 0.48
N SER A 64 5.85 3.85 -0.05
CA SER A 64 5.48 2.46 0.21
C SER A 64 5.30 1.65 -1.07
N SER A 65 6.06 2.01 -2.12
CA SER A 65 6.07 1.31 -3.41
C SER A 65 7.10 0.17 -3.45
N GLY A 66 8.04 0.13 -2.51
CA GLY A 66 9.10 -0.88 -2.50
C GLY A 66 8.62 -2.28 -2.17
N VAL A 67 9.45 -3.26 -2.53
CA VAL A 67 9.34 -4.67 -2.09
C VAL A 67 10.56 -5.00 -1.24
N GLY A 68 10.37 -5.70 -0.12
CA GLY A 68 11.48 -6.04 0.76
C GLY A 68 11.20 -7.13 1.79
N ASN A 69 12.19 -7.33 2.65
CA ASN A 69 12.08 -8.23 3.80
C ASN A 69 11.48 -7.50 5.00
N GLN A 70 11.04 -8.26 6.00
CA GLN A 70 10.49 -7.76 7.27
C GLN A 70 11.59 -7.17 8.17
N VAL A 71 12.12 -6.01 7.78
CA VAL A 71 13.14 -5.25 8.51
C VAL A 71 12.69 -3.80 8.70
N TRP A 72 13.32 -3.10 9.65
CA TRP A 72 12.99 -1.71 9.93
C TRP A 72 13.15 -0.83 8.67
N PRO A 73 12.17 0.04 8.39
CA PRO A 73 12.26 1.05 7.34
C PRO A 73 13.56 1.85 7.45
N LYS A 74 14.07 2.32 6.31
CA LYS A 74 15.25 3.17 6.25
C LYS A 74 14.96 4.40 5.42
N LYS A 75 15.60 5.51 5.78
CA LYS A 75 15.54 6.72 4.97
C LYS A 75 16.49 6.59 3.78
N LYS A 76 15.97 6.77 2.56
CA LYS A 76 16.72 6.78 1.30
C LYS A 76 16.44 8.10 0.60
N ASP A 77 17.49 8.83 0.22
CA ASP A 77 17.38 10.11 -0.50
C ASP A 77 16.43 11.13 0.12
N GLY A 78 16.34 11.15 1.45
CA GLY A 78 15.48 12.08 2.19
C GLY A 78 14.04 11.61 2.44
N VAL A 79 13.64 10.44 1.93
CA VAL A 79 12.29 9.86 2.07
C VAL A 79 12.39 8.51 2.80
N TRP A 80 11.45 8.21 3.70
CA TRP A 80 11.39 6.88 4.32
C TRP A 80 10.91 5.83 3.33
N ASP A 81 11.68 4.77 3.13
CA ASP A 81 11.30 3.61 2.33
C ASP A 81 10.61 2.59 3.24
N ILE A 82 9.29 2.42 3.05
CA ILE A 82 8.40 1.55 3.82
C ILE A 82 7.81 0.48 2.88
N PRO A 83 8.61 -0.52 2.48
CA PRO A 83 8.21 -1.48 1.45
C PRO A 83 7.08 -2.41 1.94
N LEU A 84 6.32 -2.95 0.99
CA LEU A 84 5.55 -4.16 1.24
C LEU A 84 6.50 -5.34 1.41
N GLN A 85 6.15 -6.22 2.34
CA GLN A 85 7.08 -7.23 2.82
C GLN A 85 6.71 -8.59 2.29
N LEU A 86 7.72 -9.42 2.02
CA LEU A 86 7.50 -10.83 1.78
C LEU A 86 7.06 -11.53 3.08
N VAL A 87 6.00 -12.33 2.97
CA VAL A 87 5.40 -13.11 4.06
C VAL A 87 5.21 -14.56 3.64
N PRO A 88 5.28 -15.53 4.57
CA PRO A 88 5.04 -16.93 4.26
C PRO A 88 3.70 -17.18 3.57
N MET A 89 3.69 -18.08 2.60
CA MET A 89 2.46 -18.66 2.05
C MET A 89 2.33 -20.11 2.53
N PRO A 90 1.54 -20.40 3.59
CA PRO A 90 1.44 -21.72 4.16
C PRO A 90 1.09 -22.81 3.13
N GLY A 91 1.79 -23.94 3.17
CA GLY A 91 1.64 -25.01 2.17
C GLY A 91 2.37 -24.76 0.85
N ARG A 92 3.11 -23.66 0.73
CA ARG A 92 4.05 -23.39 -0.37
C ARG A 92 5.47 -23.23 0.18
N ALA A 93 6.46 -23.46 -0.67
CA ALA A 93 7.87 -23.32 -0.33
C ALA A 93 8.41 -21.89 -0.50
N PHE A 94 7.54 -20.92 -0.81
CA PHE A 94 7.92 -19.55 -1.13
C PHE A 94 7.14 -18.53 -0.28
N GLU A 95 7.66 -17.31 -0.24
CA GLU A 95 7.01 -16.15 0.34
C GLU A 95 6.39 -15.27 -0.75
N THR A 96 5.29 -14.60 -0.41
CA THR A 96 4.57 -13.69 -1.31
C THR A 96 4.47 -12.30 -0.68
N LEU A 97 4.15 -11.26 -1.44
CA LEU A 97 3.93 -9.95 -0.86
C LEU A 97 2.76 -9.98 0.13
N SER A 98 2.85 -9.19 1.20
CA SER A 98 1.80 -8.94 2.18
C SER A 98 0.61 -8.16 1.62
N MET A 99 0.10 -8.60 0.47
CA MET A 99 -1.01 -8.01 -0.26
C MET A 99 -2.02 -9.09 -0.68
N ASP A 100 -3.30 -8.81 -0.47
CA ASP A 100 -4.42 -9.64 -0.89
C ASP A 100 -4.33 -10.11 -2.35
N TYR A 101 -4.02 -9.21 -3.29
CA TYR A 101 -3.85 -9.53 -4.71
C TYR A 101 -2.80 -10.62 -4.92
N ASN A 102 -1.68 -10.54 -4.20
CA ASN A 102 -0.59 -11.52 -4.32
C ASN A 102 -0.97 -12.88 -3.71
N PHE A 103 -1.81 -12.93 -2.67
CA PHE A 103 -2.38 -14.19 -2.20
C PHE A 103 -3.34 -14.78 -3.22
N MET A 104 -4.30 -13.98 -3.69
CA MET A 104 -5.30 -14.38 -4.68
C MET A 104 -4.64 -14.93 -5.94
N VAL A 105 -3.64 -14.24 -6.51
CA VAL A 105 -2.96 -14.72 -7.73
C VAL A 105 -2.24 -16.06 -7.52
N ASN A 106 -1.68 -16.32 -6.34
CA ASN A 106 -1.04 -17.60 -6.04
C ASN A 106 -2.04 -18.72 -5.65
N GLN A 107 -3.30 -18.37 -5.42
CA GLN A 107 -4.39 -19.27 -5.02
C GLN A 107 -5.27 -19.67 -6.20
N SER A 108 -5.71 -18.69 -7.01
CA SER A 108 -6.65 -18.84 -8.11
C SER A 108 -6.10 -18.40 -9.48
N GLY A 109 -4.83 -18.00 -9.57
CA GLY A 109 -4.26 -17.44 -10.81
C GLY A 109 -4.85 -16.06 -11.11
N THR A 110 -5.14 -15.76 -12.38
CA THR A 110 -5.75 -14.47 -12.75
C THR A 110 -7.27 -14.43 -12.57
N SER A 111 -7.88 -15.47 -12.01
CA SER A 111 -9.32 -15.51 -11.76
C SER A 111 -9.65 -14.84 -10.43
N THR A 112 -10.27 -13.65 -10.50
CA THR A 112 -10.75 -12.92 -9.32
C THR A 112 -11.96 -13.58 -8.67
N GLN A 113 -12.71 -14.38 -9.44
CA GLN A 113 -13.82 -15.21 -8.99
C GLN A 113 -13.37 -16.67 -9.00
N GLY A 114 -12.45 -17.02 -8.10
CA GLY A 114 -11.93 -18.38 -7.95
C GLY A 114 -13.02 -19.38 -7.54
N ASP A 115 -12.66 -20.66 -7.45
CA ASP A 115 -13.57 -21.73 -6.99
C ASP A 115 -14.08 -21.42 -5.57
N PRO A 116 -15.40 -21.19 -5.37
CA PRO A 116 -15.96 -20.87 -4.07
C PRO A 116 -15.72 -21.93 -3.00
N SER A 117 -15.54 -23.19 -3.39
CA SER A 117 -15.24 -24.29 -2.46
C SER A 117 -13.86 -24.14 -1.79
N GLN A 118 -12.97 -23.35 -2.38
CA GLN A 118 -11.62 -23.11 -1.86
C GLN A 118 -11.51 -21.87 -0.97
N HIS A 119 -12.55 -21.02 -0.91
CA HIS A 119 -12.48 -19.72 -0.22
C HIS A 119 -12.07 -19.84 1.26
N GLU A 120 -12.58 -20.83 1.98
CA GLU A 120 -12.20 -21.06 3.37
C GLU A 120 -10.72 -21.43 3.50
N TYR A 121 -10.25 -22.35 2.65
CA TYR A 121 -8.85 -22.75 2.62
C TYR A 121 -7.93 -21.57 2.28
N TRP A 122 -8.27 -20.78 1.27
CA TRP A 122 -7.50 -19.61 0.84
C TRP A 122 -7.48 -18.49 1.89
N GLY A 123 -8.62 -18.22 2.53
CA GLY A 123 -8.72 -17.27 3.64
C GLY A 123 -7.86 -17.71 4.84
N ASN A 124 -7.91 -19.00 5.18
CA ASN A 124 -7.06 -19.58 6.22
C ASN A 124 -5.56 -19.46 5.86
N GLN A 125 -5.19 -19.76 4.61
CA GLN A 125 -3.82 -19.66 4.14
C GLN A 125 -3.29 -18.21 4.23
N MET A 126 -4.08 -17.21 3.84
CA MET A 126 -3.70 -15.80 3.98
C MET A 126 -3.56 -15.41 5.44
N ARG A 127 -4.56 -15.72 6.29
CA ARG A 127 -4.52 -15.44 7.72
C ARG A 127 -3.28 -16.04 8.37
N ASP A 128 -3.03 -17.33 8.13
CA ASP A 128 -1.95 -18.06 8.79
C ASP A 128 -0.57 -17.58 8.31
N GLY A 129 -0.44 -17.19 7.04
CA GLY A 129 0.76 -16.54 6.51
C GLY A 129 1.04 -15.19 7.18
N LEU A 130 0.01 -14.36 7.35
CA LEU A 130 0.12 -13.07 8.04
C LEU A 130 0.42 -13.23 9.54
N LEU A 131 -0.12 -14.27 10.20
CA LEU A 131 0.21 -14.59 11.59
C LEU A 131 1.68 -15.03 11.73
N GLN A 132 2.19 -15.88 10.84
CA GLN A 132 3.61 -16.25 10.85
C GLN A 132 4.52 -15.04 10.62
N ALA A 133 4.12 -14.14 9.73
CA ALA A 133 4.80 -12.87 9.50
C ALA A 133 4.75 -11.94 10.72
N PHE A 134 3.63 -11.89 11.43
CA PHE A 134 3.49 -11.16 12.68
C PHE A 134 4.41 -11.75 13.75
N ASP A 135 4.39 -13.06 13.96
CA ASP A 135 5.23 -13.74 14.95
C ASP A 135 6.72 -13.57 14.66
N ARG A 136 7.13 -13.58 13.39
CA ARG A 136 8.52 -13.30 12.99
C ARG A 136 8.98 -11.91 13.44
N SER A 137 8.14 -10.90 13.24
CA SER A 137 8.45 -9.55 13.71
C SER A 137 8.37 -9.45 15.23
N TYR A 138 7.28 -9.94 15.82
CA TYR A 138 6.96 -9.81 17.23
C TYR A 138 7.98 -10.52 18.15
N ASN A 139 8.42 -11.71 17.77
CA ASN A 139 9.43 -12.47 18.51
C ASN A 139 10.86 -12.15 18.06
N GLY A 140 11.02 -11.35 17.01
CA GLY A 140 12.31 -10.99 16.41
C GLY A 140 12.60 -9.51 16.51
N ASN A 141 12.81 -8.88 15.35
CA ASN A 141 13.35 -7.52 15.25
C ASN A 141 12.33 -6.40 15.53
N ARG A 142 11.05 -6.72 15.74
CA ARG A 142 9.94 -5.76 15.95
C ARG A 142 9.73 -4.77 14.80
N ALA A 143 10.21 -5.06 13.59
CA ALA A 143 9.96 -4.23 12.43
C ALA A 143 8.45 -4.16 12.11
N PRO A 144 7.91 -3.03 11.64
CA PRO A 144 6.49 -2.95 11.32
C PRO A 144 6.10 -3.97 10.24
N LEU A 145 4.95 -4.63 10.40
CA LEU A 145 4.32 -5.45 9.37
C LEU A 145 3.36 -4.58 8.55
N ILE A 146 3.68 -4.36 7.28
CA ILE A 146 2.86 -3.55 6.38
C ILE A 146 1.99 -4.48 5.54
N ILE A 147 0.67 -4.32 5.61
CA ILE A 147 -0.29 -5.13 4.86
C ILE A 147 -1.02 -4.21 3.88
N GLY A 148 -0.98 -4.53 2.59
CA GLY A 148 -1.75 -3.84 1.55
C GLY A 148 -3.01 -4.61 1.22
N ASN A 149 -4.17 -3.97 1.17
CA ASN A 149 -5.39 -4.61 0.69
C ASN A 149 -6.10 -3.69 -0.30
N HIS A 150 -6.85 -4.30 -1.19
CA HIS A 150 -7.82 -3.63 -2.05
C HIS A 150 -9.19 -3.76 -1.40
N PHE A 151 -9.98 -2.68 -1.42
CA PHE A 151 -11.39 -2.80 -1.13
C PHE A 151 -12.08 -3.36 -2.37
N GLU A 152 -12.77 -4.49 -2.21
CA GLU A 152 -13.66 -5.02 -3.23
C GLU A 152 -15.08 -4.46 -3.03
N SER A 153 -15.77 -4.22 -4.16
CA SER A 153 -17.14 -3.73 -4.25
C SER A 153 -18.06 -4.81 -4.78
#